data_AF-A0A3M1PDX5-F1
#
_entry.id   AF-A0A3M1PDX5-F1
#
_cell.length_a   1.000
_cell.length_b   1.000
_cell.length_c   1.000
_cell.angle_alpha   90.00
_cell.angle_beta   90.00
_cell.angle_gamma   90.00
#
_symmetry.space_group_name_H-M   'P 1'
#
loop_
_entity.id
_entity.type
_entity.pdbx_description
1 polymer ?
#
loop_
_entity_poly.entity_id
_entity_poly.type
_entity_poly.pdbx_seq_one_letter_code
_entity_poly.pdbx_strand_id
1 'polypeptide(L)'
;MTQHLAATFRQVLGDQNVVETAPVMGGEDFGRFGREEPRIPICMFWLGTVDPAKIAESQRTGRPLPSLHSSLYAPVPEPSIKTGVRAMSAAALSLLANRKTAGK
;
A
#
# COMPACT_ATOMS: atom_id res chain seq x y z
N MET A 1 8.84 9.58 -5.65
CA MET A 1 7.43 9.15 -5.86
C MET A 1 6.82 8.55 -4.60
N THR A 2 7.45 7.58 -3.94
CA THR A 2 6.92 6.92 -2.73
C THR A 2 6.51 7.87 -1.62
N GLN A 3 7.36 8.84 -1.24
CA GLN A 3 7.01 9.84 -0.21
C GLN A 3 5.79 10.70 -0.59
N HIS A 4 5.66 11.04 -1.89
CA HIS A 4 4.50 11.77 -2.39
C HIS A 4 3.23 10.94 -2.25
N LEU A 5 3.26 9.67 -2.67
CA LEU A 5 2.12 8.76 -2.53
C LEU A 5 1.77 8.48 -1.06
N ALA A 6 2.77 8.31 -0.18
CA ALA A 6 2.53 8.16 1.25
C ALA A 6 1.82 9.40 1.85
N ALA A 7 2.21 10.62 1.46
CA ALA A 7 1.51 11.83 1.88
C ALA A 7 0.06 11.87 1.34
N THR A 8 -0.15 11.51 0.08
CA THR A 8 -1.50 11.38 -0.51
C THR A 8 -2.35 10.35 0.23
N PHE A 9 -1.78 9.19 0.58
CA PHE A 9 -2.49 8.16 1.33
C PHE A 9 -2.85 8.63 2.73
N ARG A 10 -1.98 9.35 3.42
CA ARG A 10 -2.29 9.94 4.74
C ARG A 10 -3.47 10.90 4.68
N GLN A 11 -3.54 11.73 3.63
CA GLN A 11 -4.67 12.64 3.43
C GLN A 11 -6.01 11.89 3.26
N VAL A 12 -6.02 10.75 2.57
CA VAL A 12 -7.27 10.01 2.28
C VAL A 12 -7.58 8.90 3.28
N LEU A 13 -6.60 8.34 3.99
CA LEU A 13 -6.78 7.22 4.93
C LEU A 13 -6.60 7.64 6.39
N GLY A 14 -6.00 8.79 6.68
CA GLY A 14 -5.57 9.22 8.01
C GLY A 14 -4.15 8.75 8.35
N ASP A 15 -3.44 9.55 9.14
CA ASP A 15 -2.01 9.36 9.43
C ASP A 15 -1.71 8.00 10.08
N GLN A 16 -2.55 7.57 11.01
CA GLN A 16 -2.42 6.30 11.72
C GLN A 16 -2.57 5.05 10.83
N ASN A 17 -3.14 5.20 9.63
CA ASN A 17 -3.42 4.09 8.71
C ASN A 17 -2.36 3.94 7.61
N VAL A 18 -1.30 4.76 7.62
CA VAL A 18 -0.20 4.70 6.66
C VAL A 18 1.12 4.56 7.40
N VAL A 19 1.59 3.31 7.46
CA VAL A 19 2.81 2.94 8.19
C VAL A 19 3.94 2.61 7.23
N GLU A 20 5.17 2.91 7.64
CA GLU A 20 6.37 2.45 6.95
C GLU A 20 6.66 1.00 7.36
N THR A 21 6.96 0.16 6.38
CA THR A 21 7.28 -1.26 6.61
C THR A 21 8.73 -1.52 6.26
N ALA A 22 9.40 -2.38 7.03
CA ALA A 22 10.73 -2.85 6.69
C ALA A 22 10.73 -3.61 5.34
N PRO A 23 11.84 -3.60 4.58
CA PRO A 23 12.01 -4.46 3.42
C PRO A 23 11.80 -5.93 3.78
N VAL A 24 11.19 -6.68 2.86
CA VAL A 24 10.95 -8.12 3.01
C VAL A 24 11.60 -8.89 1.86
N MET A 25 12.02 -10.13 2.13
CA MET A 25 12.60 -11.03 1.12
C MET A 25 11.53 -11.73 0.25
N GLY A 26 10.39 -11.08 0.01
CA GLY A 26 9.35 -11.58 -0.87
C GLY A 26 9.79 -11.55 -2.34
N GLY A 27 9.47 -12.59 -3.10
CA GLY A 27 9.68 -12.62 -4.54
C GLY A 27 8.54 -11.91 -5.26
N GLU A 28 8.84 -10.83 -5.99
CA GLU A 28 7.86 -10.04 -6.75
C GLU A 28 8.54 -9.48 -8.01
N ASP A 29 7.88 -9.61 -9.17
CA ASP A 29 8.45 -9.22 -10.46
C ASP A 29 8.05 -7.81 -10.91
N PHE A 30 7.14 -7.13 -10.18
CA PHE A 30 6.72 -5.74 -10.42
C PHE A 30 7.90 -4.77 -10.65
N GLY A 31 9.04 -5.02 -10.01
CA GLY A 31 10.26 -4.24 -10.20
C GLY A 31 10.78 -4.21 -11.65
N ARG A 32 10.35 -5.12 -12.52
CA ARG A 32 10.67 -5.13 -13.96
C ARG A 32 10.10 -3.91 -14.67
N PHE A 33 8.90 -3.45 -14.32
CA PHE A 33 8.28 -2.28 -14.98
C PHE A 33 9.13 -1.01 -14.89
N GLY A 34 9.89 -0.82 -13.81
CA GLY A 34 10.77 0.33 -13.64
C GLY A 34 12.16 0.18 -14.26
N ARG A 35 12.48 -1.00 -14.82
CA ARG A 35 13.77 -1.33 -15.45
C ARG A 35 13.71 -1.30 -16.98
N GLU A 36 12.52 -1.39 -17.56
CA GLU A 36 12.32 -1.26 -19.01
C GLU A 36 12.59 0.17 -19.48
N GLU A 37 13.00 0.33 -20.75
CA GLU A 37 13.23 1.64 -21.35
C GLU A 37 11.95 2.16 -22.04
N PRO A 38 11.56 3.43 -21.83
CA PRO A 38 12.19 4.40 -20.93
C PRO A 38 11.96 4.06 -19.46
N ARG A 39 12.95 4.29 -18.59
CA ARG A 39 12.81 4.04 -17.14
C ARG A 39 11.76 4.93 -16.52
N ILE A 40 10.62 4.35 -16.16
CA ILE A 40 9.53 5.05 -15.46
C ILE A 40 9.66 4.78 -13.94
N PRO A 41 9.59 5.81 -13.08
CA PRO A 41 9.53 5.60 -11.64
C PRO A 41 8.32 4.74 -11.25
N ILE A 42 8.55 3.70 -10.45
CA ILE A 42 7.50 2.80 -9.94
C ILE A 42 7.41 2.86 -8.42
N CYS A 43 6.23 2.56 -7.88
CA CYS A 43 6.01 2.44 -6.44
C CYS A 43 4.99 1.33 -6.20
N MET A 44 5.39 0.35 -5.40
CA MET A 44 4.52 -0.70 -4.88
C MET A 44 4.30 -0.43 -3.39
N PHE A 45 3.11 -0.74 -2.89
CA PHE A 45 2.77 -0.58 -1.47
C PHE A 45 1.95 -1.78 -0.99
N TRP A 46 2.01 -2.04 0.33
CA TRP A 46 1.21 -3.07 0.98
C TRP A 46 -0.18 -2.54 1.33
N LEU A 47 -1.20 -3.37 1.13
CA LEU A 47 -2.55 -3.10 1.59
C LEU A 47 -2.85 -3.97 2.83
N GLY A 48 -3.20 -3.32 3.94
CA GLY A 48 -3.66 -4.04 5.13
C GLY A 48 -5.03 -4.67 4.90
N THR A 49 -5.14 -5.97 5.17
CA THR A 49 -6.38 -6.75 4.92
C THR A 49 -6.84 -7.57 6.13
N VAL A 50 -6.00 -7.69 7.15
CA VAL A 50 -6.26 -8.54 8.32
C VAL A 50 -7.22 -7.84 9.27
N ASP A 51 -8.11 -8.61 9.88
CA ASP A 51 -9.01 -8.14 10.93
C ASP A 51 -8.23 -7.45 12.07
N PRO A 52 -8.54 -6.19 12.43
CA PRO A 52 -7.87 -5.48 13.51
C PRO A 52 -7.86 -6.23 14.85
N ALA A 53 -8.91 -6.99 15.15
CA ALA A 53 -8.96 -7.80 16.38
C ALA A 53 -7.92 -8.93 16.36
N LYS A 54 -7.70 -9.55 15.19
CA LYS A 54 -6.66 -10.58 15.02
C LYS A 54 -5.26 -9.98 15.08
N ILE A 55 -5.06 -8.78 14.55
CA ILE A 55 -3.78 -8.04 14.68
C ILE A 55 -3.50 -7.77 16.16
N ALA A 56 -4.47 -7.22 16.89
CA ALA A 56 -4.32 -6.90 18.31
C ALA A 56 -4.04 -8.18 19.15
N GLU A 57 -4.72 -9.28 18.86
CA GLU A 57 -4.49 -10.56 19.53
C GLU A 57 -3.10 -11.14 19.22
N SER A 58 -2.64 -11.05 17.96
CA SER A 58 -1.30 -11.45 17.56
C SER A 58 -0.23 -10.65 18.30
N GLN A 59 -0.40 -9.32 18.41
CA GLN A 59 0.51 -8.45 19.16
C GLN A 59 0.51 -8.76 20.65
N ARG A 60 -0.66 -9.02 21.24
CA ARG A 60 -0.81 -9.35 22.67
C ARG A 60 -0.19 -10.70 23.04
N THR A 61 -0.28 -11.68 22.14
CA THR A 61 0.12 -13.08 22.43
C THR A 61 1.45 -13.49 21.82
N GLY A 62 1.97 -12.73 20.86
CA GLY A 62 3.13 -13.11 20.04
C GLY A 62 2.84 -14.22 19.03
N ARG A 63 1.60 -14.72 18.93
CA ARG A 63 1.23 -15.74 17.94
C ARG A 63 1.20 -15.11 16.54
N PRO A 64 1.92 -15.65 15.55
CA PRO A 64 1.98 -15.05 14.22
C PRO A 64 0.64 -15.15 13.49
N LEU A 65 0.34 -14.14 12.67
CA LEU A 65 -0.76 -14.19 11.72
C LEU A 65 -0.44 -15.17 10.56
N PRO A 66 -1.46 -15.79 9.94
CA PRO A 66 -1.26 -16.57 8.71
C PRO A 66 -0.62 -15.73 7.60
N SER A 67 0.40 -16.27 6.94
CA SER A 67 1.09 -15.60 5.83
C SER A 67 0.26 -15.64 4.54
N LEU A 68 0.59 -14.76 3.58
CA LEU A 68 0.24 -15.00 2.17
C LEU A 68 0.74 -16.40 1.78
N HIS A 69 -0.03 -17.15 0.99
CA HIS A 69 0.13 -18.60 0.69
C HIS A 69 -0.32 -19.60 1.76
N SER A 70 -0.73 -19.18 2.96
CA SER A 70 -1.40 -20.08 3.90
C SER A 70 -2.86 -20.31 3.48
N SER A 71 -3.37 -21.54 3.62
CA SER A 71 -4.82 -21.84 3.50
C SER A 71 -5.68 -21.15 4.57
N LEU A 72 -5.05 -20.62 5.62
CA LEU A 72 -5.71 -19.89 6.71
C LEU A 72 -5.70 -18.37 6.49
N TYR A 73 -5.07 -17.88 5.42
CA TYR A 73 -5.07 -16.46 5.11
C TYR A 73 -6.47 -16.00 4.69
N ALA A 74 -7.03 -15.08 5.47
CA ALA A 74 -8.42 -14.65 5.34
C ALA A 74 -8.53 -13.11 5.46
N PRO A 75 -8.42 -12.37 4.33
CA PRO A 75 -8.71 -10.95 4.25
C PRO A 75 -10.14 -10.62 4.72
N VAL A 76 -10.33 -9.46 5.35
CA VAL A 76 -11.67 -8.90 5.60
C VAL A 76 -12.13 -8.19 4.32
N PRO A 77 -13.10 -8.73 3.56
CA PRO A 77 -13.27 -8.35 2.15
C PRO A 77 -13.66 -6.89 1.92
N GLU A 78 -14.74 -6.42 2.56
CA GLU A 78 -15.30 -5.09 2.33
C GLU A 78 -14.31 -3.94 2.63
N PRO A 79 -13.70 -3.84 3.83
CA PRO A 79 -12.75 -2.76 4.13
C PRO A 79 -11.47 -2.87 3.28
N SER A 80 -11.02 -4.09 2.96
CA SER A 80 -9.83 -4.28 2.11
C SER A 80 -10.06 -3.69 0.72
N ILE A 81 -11.17 -4.07 0.06
CA ILE A 81 -11.51 -3.61 -1.29
C ILE A 81 -11.71 -2.09 -1.30
N LYS A 82 -12.51 -1.56 -0.36
CA LYS A 82 -12.76 -0.11 -0.27
C LYS A 82 -11.47 0.68 -0.06
N THR A 83 -10.57 0.21 0.80
CA THR A 83 -9.29 0.88 1.07
C THR A 83 -8.36 0.82 -0.14
N GLY A 84 -8.25 -0.34 -0.79
CA GLY A 84 -7.44 -0.51 -2.00
C GLY A 84 -7.89 0.40 -3.15
N VAL A 85 -9.20 0.42 -3.43
CA VAL A 85 -9.79 1.32 -4.44
C VAL A 85 -9.50 2.78 -4.09
N ARG A 86 -9.77 3.19 -2.85
CA ARG A 86 -9.54 4.58 -2.41
C ARG A 86 -8.07 4.99 -2.54
N ALA A 87 -7.15 4.14 -2.12
CA ALA A 87 -5.71 4.40 -2.23
C ALA A 87 -5.26 4.51 -3.70
N MET A 88 -5.64 3.56 -4.55
CA MET A 88 -5.27 3.57 -5.97
C MET A 88 -5.87 4.76 -6.73
N SER A 89 -7.15 5.08 -6.50
CA SER A 89 -7.78 6.27 -7.09
C SER A 89 -7.09 7.56 -6.65
N ALA A 90 -6.76 7.69 -5.37
CA ALA A 90 -6.04 8.86 -4.87
C ALA A 90 -4.62 8.97 -5.46
N ALA A 91 -3.90 7.85 -5.60
CA ALA A 91 -2.59 7.82 -6.25
C ALA A 91 -2.68 8.30 -7.71
N ALA A 92 -3.62 7.75 -8.49
CA ALA A 92 -3.79 8.13 -9.89
C ALA A 92 -4.15 9.62 -10.02
N LEU A 93 -5.12 10.11 -9.25
CA LEU A 93 -5.51 11.52 -9.26
C LEU A 93 -4.35 12.44 -8.85
N SER A 94 -3.58 12.07 -7.84
CA SER A 94 -2.44 12.88 -7.36
C SER A 94 -1.29 12.94 -8.38
N LEU A 95 -1.04 11.86 -9.11
CA LEU A 95 0.01 11.80 -10.13
C LEU A 95 -0.40 12.44 -11.45
N LEU A 96 -1.67 12.34 -11.82
CA LEU A 96 -2.22 12.85 -13.08
C LEU A 96 -2.82 14.26 -12.96
N ALA A 97 -2.98 14.78 -11.74
CA ALA A 97 -3.40 16.15 -11.55
C ALA A 97 -2.46 17.07 -12.31
N ASN A 98 -2.99 17.75 -13.33
CA ASN A 98 -2.28 18.79 -14.05
C ASN A 98 -1.85 19.86 -13.05
N ARG A 99 -0.59 19.79 -12.59
CA ARG A 99 0.09 20.98 -12.11
C ARG A 99 0.18 21.87 -13.34
N LYS A 100 -0.71 22.86 -13.45
CA LYS A 100 -0.38 24.05 -14.24
C LYS A 100 1.05 24.39 -13.85
N THR A 101 1.92 24.38 -14.84
CA THR A 101 3.29 24.88 -14.75
C THR A 101 3.26 26.13 -13.88
N ALA A 102 3.82 26.02 -12.67
CA ALA A 102 4.13 27.21 -11.89
C ALA A 102 5.04 28.03 -12.80
N GLY A 103 4.53 29.22 -13.18
CA GLY A 103 5.05 30.01 -14.27
C GLY A 103 6.57 30.19 -14.22
N LYS A 104 7.17 30.08 -15.39
CA LYS A 104 8.20 31.02 -15.83
C LYS A 104 7.70 31.66 -17.11
#